data_AF-A0A4Y9PUJ7-F1
#
_entry.id   AF-A0A4Y9PUJ7-F1
#
_cell.length_a   1.000
_cell.length_b   1.000
_cell.length_c   1.000
_cell.angle_alpha   90.00
_cell.angle_beta   90.00
_cell.angle_gamma   90.00
#
_symmetry.space_group_name_H-M   'P 1'
#
loop_
_entity.id
_entity.type
_entity.pdbx_description
1 polymer ?
#
loop_
_entity_poly.entity_id
_entity_poly.type
_entity_poly.pdbx_seq_one_letter_code
_entity_poly.pdbx_strand_id
1 'polypeptide(L)'
;MISDDKFGVRQGSALASDLGLLEAVRAVKRLQHTWGHYADAADFSAMADLFSTNGRLILGDERADGREAIRLLLVSAMGQGAPEPRPDRLNVRLLMSPVVTVAADGRTARGRWHELALIGRQGVHATWSGGIQENEYVREDGVWKIRQIHHHPQFAGEHREGWHSVNEAVPLVPFHFTPDEAGTIIRKGNAAGAGQAPEPTETAARVRALRAETAVRNLLSAYGHYADRKLWDDIVDLFSEDGTLERDQQRWSGAAEIRRGLEGCSPAGLQHGELHDHLELMPVVTVTPDGAGARVRAMELQLSARHGEFARWSVSVCDGEFYEADGRWRIRSMVFRTRLLADHAHGWMNLPDEGPTTAYPHGTAPAVTFAHPVLHAAVAPLEAAGVAPAEVRRQMAVERAVDAAENLACAYGYFLDEAHWDEAADLFAAEGWKELSYIGTFIGRERIRESMVARYGRRHRNPRFLPIHQKTQPYVSVSPDGMRAQIRLKMLQVNAGWDRDASTVLGVYEEQAVLEDGIWRIHGMDLEYIAVADWARGWAGVAPEQSRLFAPTEEQIAAFEPAPDAPLRGQAFAPFPEIRPLGFHYENPVTGRPPALLFSWSDGRFAPTP
;
A
#
# COMPACT_ATOMS: atom_id res chain seq x y z
N MET A 1 15.61 2.05 50.32
CA MET A 1 14.69 2.78 49.40
C MET A 1 15.45 3.51 48.28
N ILE A 2 16.42 2.87 47.58
CA ILE A 2 17.17 3.48 46.46
C ILE A 2 17.21 2.55 45.21
N SER A 3 16.37 1.50 45.14
CA SER A 3 16.35 0.57 44.00
C SER A 3 15.25 0.83 42.97
N ASP A 4 14.07 1.30 43.39
CA ASP A 4 12.89 1.31 42.51
C ASP A 4 12.89 2.47 41.51
N ASP A 5 13.46 3.61 41.90
CA ASP A 5 13.50 4.82 41.09
C ASP A 5 14.45 4.67 39.88
N LYS A 6 15.60 4.00 40.06
CA LYS A 6 16.55 3.72 38.97
C LYS A 6 16.03 2.68 37.97
N PHE A 7 15.21 1.73 38.42
CA PHE A 7 14.56 0.75 37.54
C PHE A 7 13.41 1.39 36.75
N GLY A 8 12.59 2.23 37.38
CA GLY A 8 11.53 2.99 36.72
C GLY A 8 12.04 3.93 35.62
N VAL A 9 13.09 4.70 35.91
CA VAL A 9 13.71 5.64 34.93
C VAL A 9 14.30 4.90 33.71
N ARG A 10 14.97 3.75 33.92
CA ARG A 10 15.51 2.93 32.82
C ARG A 10 14.43 2.28 31.95
N GLN A 11 13.32 1.85 32.55
CA GLN A 11 12.19 1.30 31.80
C GLN A 11 11.45 2.40 31.00
N GLY A 12 11.28 3.59 31.58
CA GLY A 12 10.69 4.74 30.89
C GLY A 12 11.51 5.20 29.67
N SER A 13 12.85 5.23 29.80
CA SER A 13 13.72 5.68 28.69
C SER A 13 13.78 4.69 27.53
N ALA A 14 13.74 3.38 27.81
CA ALA A 14 13.68 2.35 26.76
C ALA A 14 12.36 2.42 25.98
N LEU A 15 11.25 2.60 26.69
CA LEU A 15 9.91 2.72 26.10
C LEU A 15 9.78 3.95 25.20
N ALA A 16 10.35 5.08 25.62
CA ALA A 16 10.38 6.30 24.83
C ALA A 16 11.19 6.16 23.54
N SER A 17 12.33 5.45 23.62
CA SER A 17 13.16 5.14 22.46
C SER A 17 12.39 4.27 21.47
N ASP A 18 11.72 3.23 21.95
CA ASP A 18 10.92 2.33 21.11
C ASP A 18 9.75 3.04 20.42
N LEU A 19 9.06 3.94 21.13
CA LEU A 19 7.99 4.75 20.57
C LEU A 19 8.50 5.66 19.46
N GLY A 20 9.63 6.33 19.68
CA GLY A 20 10.25 7.20 18.67
C GLY A 20 10.64 6.46 17.40
N LEU A 21 11.00 5.17 17.49
CA LEU A 21 11.29 4.33 16.33
C LEU A 21 10.01 3.94 15.56
N LEU A 22 8.90 3.66 16.25
CA LEU A 22 7.62 3.38 15.60
C LEU A 22 7.09 4.63 14.86
N GLU A 23 7.14 5.79 15.52
CA GLU A 23 6.75 7.06 14.91
C GLU A 23 7.64 7.41 13.71
N ALA A 24 8.93 7.05 13.75
CA ALA A 24 9.83 7.25 12.61
C ALA A 24 9.37 6.48 11.36
N VAL A 25 8.89 5.25 11.51
CA VAL A 25 8.34 4.46 10.38
C VAL A 25 7.15 5.19 9.76
N ARG A 26 6.20 5.64 10.59
CA ARG A 26 5.00 6.37 10.12
C ARG A 26 5.35 7.72 9.51
N ALA A 27 6.32 8.44 10.07
CA ALA A 27 6.80 9.71 9.53
C ALA A 27 7.46 9.54 8.16
N VAL A 28 8.29 8.50 7.98
CA VAL A 28 8.92 8.18 6.68
C VAL A 28 7.85 7.84 5.64
N LYS A 29 6.86 7.00 6.00
CA LYS A 29 5.75 6.68 5.09
C LYS A 29 4.96 7.94 4.71
N ARG A 30 4.68 8.81 5.68
CA ARG A 30 4.01 10.10 5.45
C ARG A 30 4.78 10.99 4.49
N LEU A 31 6.09 11.18 4.69
CA LEU A 31 6.93 12.00 3.79
C LEU A 31 6.80 11.53 2.35
N GLN A 32 6.87 10.22 2.14
CA GLN A 32 6.82 9.66 0.80
C GLN A 32 5.43 9.80 0.16
N HIS A 33 4.35 9.51 0.89
CA HIS A 33 2.99 9.72 0.39
C HIS A 33 2.74 11.20 0.06
N THR A 34 3.16 12.11 0.95
CA THR A 34 3.06 13.55 0.73
C THR A 34 3.81 14.00 -0.53
N TRP A 35 4.97 13.42 -0.83
CA TRP A 35 5.70 13.71 -2.07
C TRP A 35 4.86 13.40 -3.32
N GLY A 36 4.15 12.27 -3.34
CA GLY A 36 3.24 11.91 -4.44
C GLY A 36 2.05 12.85 -4.57
N HIS A 37 1.46 13.27 -3.45
CA HIS A 37 0.37 14.27 -3.44
C HIS A 37 0.81 15.63 -3.99
N TYR A 38 2.00 16.11 -3.62
CA TYR A 38 2.53 17.36 -4.17
C TYR A 38 2.93 17.23 -5.65
N ALA A 39 3.36 16.05 -6.10
CA ALA A 39 3.63 15.80 -7.51
C ALA A 39 2.36 15.94 -8.37
N ASP A 40 1.23 15.34 -7.97
CA ASP A 40 -0.05 15.49 -8.68
C ASP A 40 -0.53 16.96 -8.67
N ALA A 41 -0.37 17.64 -7.52
CA ALA A 41 -0.67 19.06 -7.37
C ALA A 41 0.27 20.00 -8.13
N ALA A 42 1.38 19.50 -8.70
CA ALA A 42 2.47 20.30 -9.28
C ALA A 42 3.05 21.36 -8.32
N ASP A 43 3.03 21.10 -7.01
CA ASP A 43 3.62 21.97 -5.98
C ASP A 43 5.10 21.61 -5.77
N PHE A 44 5.93 21.96 -6.76
CA PHE A 44 7.35 21.60 -6.77
C PHE A 44 8.15 22.26 -5.66
N SER A 45 7.69 23.41 -5.15
CA SER A 45 8.29 24.08 -4.00
C SER A 45 8.07 23.27 -2.73
N ALA A 46 6.83 22.85 -2.45
CA ALA A 46 6.53 21.97 -1.33
C ALA A 46 7.27 20.62 -1.44
N MET A 47 7.35 20.03 -2.64
CA MET A 47 8.16 18.82 -2.85
C MET A 47 9.63 19.02 -2.46
N ALA A 48 10.24 20.14 -2.85
CA ALA A 48 11.62 20.45 -2.51
C ALA A 48 11.81 20.70 -1.00
N ASP A 49 10.82 21.27 -0.32
CA ASP A 49 10.87 21.53 1.12
C ASP A 49 10.76 20.28 2.00
N LEU A 50 10.33 19.14 1.43
CA LEU A 50 10.43 17.84 2.10
C LEU A 50 11.88 17.40 2.33
N PHE A 51 12.83 17.95 1.59
CA PHE A 51 14.23 17.55 1.66
C PHE A 51 14.97 18.18 2.84
N SER A 52 15.92 17.43 3.38
CA SER A 52 16.94 17.94 4.31
C SER A 52 17.76 19.07 3.69
N THR A 53 18.50 19.81 4.51
CA THR A 53 19.31 20.95 4.04
C THR A 53 20.28 20.53 2.93
N ASN A 54 20.85 19.33 3.02
CA ASN A 54 21.75 18.73 2.02
C ASN A 54 21.07 17.58 1.25
N GLY A 55 19.77 17.70 1.00
CA GLY A 55 19.00 16.68 0.29
C GLY A 55 19.43 16.52 -1.17
N ARG A 56 19.15 15.34 -1.73
CA ARG A 56 19.45 15.01 -3.12
C ARG A 56 18.27 14.33 -3.81
N LEU A 57 17.98 14.75 -5.04
CA LEU A 57 17.06 14.05 -5.94
C LEU A 57 17.85 13.45 -7.10
N ILE A 58 17.66 12.17 -7.37
CA ILE A 58 18.20 11.46 -8.54
C ILE A 58 17.02 10.85 -9.30
N LEU A 59 16.84 11.28 -10.55
CA LEU A 59 15.80 10.80 -11.46
C LEU A 59 16.48 10.20 -12.71
N GLY A 60 16.69 8.89 -12.70
CA GLY A 60 17.52 8.26 -13.75
C GLY A 60 18.94 8.83 -13.73
N ASP A 61 19.38 9.44 -14.84
CA ASP A 61 20.71 10.03 -14.97
C ASP A 61 20.78 11.49 -14.48
N GLU A 62 19.64 12.14 -14.23
CA GLU A 62 19.60 13.51 -13.73
C GLU A 62 19.73 13.56 -12.21
N ARG A 63 20.43 14.58 -11.73
CA ARG A 63 20.67 14.77 -10.30
C ARG A 63 20.66 16.23 -9.90
N ALA A 64 20.07 16.50 -8.75
CA ALA A 64 20.10 17.79 -8.09
C ALA A 64 20.44 17.65 -6.60
N ASP A 65 21.30 18.52 -6.08
CA ASP A 65 21.67 18.62 -4.67
C ASP A 65 21.22 19.99 -4.13
N GLY A 66 20.50 19.98 -3.00
CA GLY A 66 19.93 21.17 -2.37
C GLY A 66 18.55 21.55 -2.91
N ARG A 67 17.71 22.13 -2.04
CA ARG A 67 16.28 22.34 -2.30
C ARG A 67 15.98 23.12 -3.57
N GLU A 68 16.72 24.20 -3.85
CA GLU A 68 16.47 25.01 -5.04
C GLU A 68 16.81 24.26 -6.34
N ALA A 69 17.94 23.55 -6.37
CA ALA A 69 18.28 22.72 -7.54
C ALA A 69 17.26 21.58 -7.72
N ILE A 70 16.79 20.98 -6.62
CA ILE A 70 15.74 19.96 -6.64
C ILE A 70 14.44 20.53 -7.22
N ARG A 71 14.02 21.71 -6.78
CA ARG A 71 12.84 22.41 -7.30
C ARG A 71 12.96 22.63 -8.81
N LEU A 72 14.11 23.11 -9.30
CA LEU A 72 14.36 23.32 -10.72
C LEU A 72 14.31 22.01 -11.53
N LEU A 73 14.90 20.94 -11.01
CA LEU A 73 14.83 19.62 -11.63
C LEU A 73 13.38 19.11 -11.68
N LEU A 74 12.60 19.29 -10.62
CA LEU A 74 11.18 18.90 -10.58
C LEU A 74 10.34 19.68 -11.60
N VAL A 75 10.54 21.00 -11.71
CA VAL A 75 9.88 21.84 -12.73
C VAL A 75 10.22 21.35 -14.14
N SER A 76 11.49 20.99 -14.38
CA SER A 76 11.92 20.44 -15.67
C SER A 76 11.29 19.08 -15.96
N ALA A 77 11.52 18.10 -15.09
CA ALA A 77 11.22 16.70 -15.33
C ALA A 77 9.74 16.33 -15.13
N MET A 78 9.07 16.95 -14.14
CA MET A 78 7.67 16.63 -13.79
C MET A 78 6.73 17.75 -14.22
N GLY A 79 7.17 18.99 -14.04
CA GLY A 79 6.44 20.17 -14.50
C GLY A 79 6.51 20.37 -16.00
N GLN A 80 7.32 19.62 -16.76
CA GLN A 80 7.59 19.81 -18.20
C GLN A 80 7.88 21.29 -18.54
N GLY A 81 8.73 21.93 -17.72
CA GLY A 81 9.13 23.33 -17.82
C GLY A 81 8.13 24.35 -17.28
N ALA A 82 6.94 23.93 -16.80
CA ALA A 82 5.97 24.82 -16.17
C ALA A 82 6.11 24.75 -14.64
N PRO A 83 6.34 25.88 -13.95
CA PRO A 83 6.44 25.90 -12.49
C PRO A 83 5.08 25.88 -11.80
N GLU A 84 4.02 26.26 -12.51
CA GLU A 84 2.65 26.32 -12.00
C GLU A 84 1.82 25.13 -12.50
N PRO A 85 0.78 24.70 -11.76
CA PRO A 85 -0.16 23.69 -12.20
C PRO A 85 -0.82 24.06 -13.53
N ARG A 86 -0.99 23.08 -14.42
CA ARG A 86 -1.60 23.26 -15.74
C ARG A 86 -2.72 22.22 -15.94
N PRO A 87 -3.92 22.63 -16.39
CA PRO A 87 -5.02 21.69 -16.58
C PRO A 87 -4.74 20.69 -17.70
N ASP A 88 -3.97 21.09 -18.73
CA ASP A 88 -3.56 20.23 -19.85
C ASP A 88 -2.47 19.21 -19.49
N ARG A 89 -2.12 19.06 -18.20
CA ARG A 89 -1.06 18.16 -17.72
C ARG A 89 -1.56 17.22 -16.63
N LEU A 90 -1.11 15.97 -16.71
CA LEU A 90 -1.31 14.93 -15.71
C LEU A 90 0.06 14.50 -15.17
N ASN A 91 0.21 14.43 -13.85
CA ASN A 91 1.44 14.02 -13.18
C ASN A 91 1.11 13.19 -11.93
N VAL A 92 0.30 12.15 -12.09
CA VAL A 92 -0.05 11.24 -10.99
C VAL A 92 1.10 10.27 -10.79
N ARG A 93 1.69 10.25 -9.59
CA ARG A 93 2.74 9.30 -9.20
C ARG A 93 2.32 8.56 -7.95
N LEU A 94 2.04 7.27 -8.10
CA LEU A 94 1.55 6.38 -7.04
C LEU A 94 2.73 5.64 -6.43
N LEU A 95 2.90 5.77 -5.12
CA LEU A 95 3.97 5.14 -4.35
C LEU A 95 3.41 4.05 -3.45
N MET A 96 3.92 2.84 -3.66
CA MET A 96 3.29 1.59 -3.23
C MET A 96 4.33 0.65 -2.61
N SER A 97 3.86 -0.40 -1.93
CA SER A 97 4.68 -1.46 -1.34
C SER A 97 5.86 -0.94 -0.49
N PRO A 98 5.63 -0.15 0.58
CA PRO A 98 6.72 0.34 1.42
C PRO A 98 7.50 -0.80 2.08
N VAL A 99 8.82 -0.81 1.91
CA VAL A 99 9.73 -1.47 2.86
C VAL A 99 10.57 -0.40 3.53
N VAL A 100 10.29 -0.12 4.80
CA VAL A 100 10.95 0.94 5.58
C VAL A 100 11.77 0.28 6.68
N THR A 101 13.00 0.77 6.86
CA THR A 101 13.84 0.39 7.99
C THR A 101 14.43 1.60 8.69
N VAL A 102 14.42 1.61 10.03
CA VAL A 102 14.93 2.71 10.85
C VAL A 102 16.21 2.26 11.55
N ALA A 103 17.24 3.10 11.57
CA ALA A 103 18.45 2.82 12.33
C ALA A 103 18.15 2.80 13.84
N ALA A 104 18.82 1.94 14.59
CA ALA A 104 18.65 1.83 16.05
C ALA A 104 18.90 3.13 16.84
N ASP A 105 19.59 4.11 16.23
CA ASP A 105 19.80 5.42 16.84
C ASP A 105 18.63 6.41 16.62
N GLY A 106 17.63 6.03 15.83
CA GLY A 106 16.45 6.84 15.51
C GLY A 106 16.76 8.12 14.71
N ARG A 107 17.92 8.22 14.07
CA ARG A 107 18.35 9.42 13.31
C ARG A 107 18.26 9.26 11.81
N THR A 108 18.33 8.04 11.31
CA THR A 108 18.27 7.76 9.87
C THR A 108 17.32 6.62 9.57
N ALA A 109 16.74 6.64 8.37
CA ALA A 109 15.92 5.56 7.86
C ALA A 109 16.20 5.35 6.39
N ARG A 110 15.84 4.17 5.89
CA ARG A 110 15.85 3.83 4.46
C ARG A 110 14.45 3.34 4.10
N GLY A 111 14.05 3.58 2.85
CA GLY A 111 12.73 3.20 2.37
C GLY A 111 12.80 2.79 0.91
N ARG A 112 12.20 1.67 0.59
CA ARG A 112 12.01 1.19 -0.77
C ARG A 112 10.54 1.29 -1.16
N TRP A 113 10.29 1.73 -2.39
CA TRP A 113 8.95 1.98 -2.92
C TRP A 113 8.86 1.55 -4.38
N HIS A 114 7.75 0.92 -4.77
CA HIS A 114 7.37 0.82 -6.16
C HIS A 114 6.69 2.14 -6.55
N GLU A 115 7.10 2.71 -7.67
CA GLU A 115 6.41 3.82 -8.32
C GLU A 115 5.64 3.33 -9.55
N LEU A 116 4.38 3.71 -9.65
CA LEU A 116 3.58 3.65 -10.88
C LEU A 116 3.08 5.06 -11.19
N ALA A 117 3.39 5.57 -12.38
CA ALA A 117 3.05 6.92 -12.78
C ALA A 117 2.14 6.94 -14.01
N LEU A 118 1.10 7.76 -13.93
CA LEU A 118 0.22 8.13 -15.04
C LEU A 118 0.50 9.59 -15.37
N ILE A 119 1.20 9.80 -16.48
CA ILE A 119 1.70 11.12 -16.89
C ILE A 119 1.12 11.43 -18.25
N GLY A 120 0.84 12.70 -18.54
CA GLY A 120 0.32 13.06 -19.85
C GLY A 120 0.26 14.55 -20.10
N ARG A 121 0.19 14.89 -21.37
CA ARG A 121 -0.17 16.22 -21.84
C ARG A 121 -1.21 16.10 -22.95
N GLN A 122 -2.33 16.79 -22.78
CA GLN A 122 -3.47 16.70 -23.69
C GLN A 122 -3.03 17.04 -25.13
N GLY A 123 -3.37 16.17 -26.08
CA GLY A 123 -2.99 16.27 -27.48
C GLY A 123 -1.53 15.91 -27.79
N VAL A 124 -0.75 15.42 -26.82
CA VAL A 124 0.70 15.18 -27.00
C VAL A 124 1.10 13.76 -26.63
N HIS A 125 0.90 13.34 -25.39
CA HIS A 125 1.30 12.01 -24.91
C HIS A 125 0.46 11.56 -23.71
N ALA A 126 0.38 10.25 -23.53
CA ALA A 126 -0.20 9.59 -22.37
C ALA A 126 0.70 8.42 -21.99
N THR A 127 1.50 8.59 -20.96
CA THR A 127 2.61 7.71 -20.65
C THR A 127 2.39 7.01 -19.32
N TRP A 128 2.53 5.68 -19.35
CA TRP A 128 2.81 4.90 -18.15
C TRP A 128 4.30 4.86 -17.91
N SER A 129 4.71 4.99 -16.65
CA SER A 129 6.09 4.67 -16.27
C SER A 129 6.13 4.15 -14.85
N GLY A 130 7.23 3.50 -14.50
CA GLY A 130 7.42 3.03 -13.15
C GLY A 130 8.83 2.56 -12.89
N GLY A 131 9.08 2.28 -11.62
CA GLY A 131 10.41 1.96 -11.14
C GLY A 131 10.46 1.72 -9.65
N ILE A 132 11.68 1.60 -9.15
CA ILE A 132 11.96 1.47 -7.72
C ILE A 132 12.55 2.78 -7.22
N GLN A 133 12.01 3.33 -6.16
CA GLN A 133 12.70 4.35 -5.37
C GLN A 133 13.44 3.68 -4.20
N GLU A 134 14.75 3.90 -4.10
CA GLU A 134 15.59 3.45 -2.99
C GLU A 134 16.12 4.68 -2.22
N ASN A 135 15.41 5.03 -1.15
CA ASN A 135 15.47 6.35 -0.54
C ASN A 135 16.19 6.34 0.82
N GLU A 136 16.78 7.48 1.15
CA GLU A 136 17.37 7.75 2.46
C GLU A 136 16.63 8.90 3.15
N TYR A 137 16.44 8.78 4.46
CA TYR A 137 15.78 9.78 5.30
C TYR A 137 16.65 10.11 6.51
N VAL A 138 16.53 11.33 6.99
CA VAL A 138 17.28 11.83 8.14
C VAL A 138 16.39 12.64 9.05
N ARG A 139 16.62 12.51 10.35
CA ARG A 139 16.03 13.38 11.37
C ARG A 139 16.95 14.58 11.58
N GLU A 140 16.54 15.74 11.09
CA GLU A 140 17.27 17.01 11.18
C GLU A 140 16.45 17.96 12.05
N ASP A 141 17.06 18.47 13.14
CA ASP A 141 16.41 19.35 14.12
C ASP A 141 15.08 18.78 14.69
N GLY A 142 15.07 17.47 14.94
CA GLY A 142 13.91 16.76 15.50
C GLY A 142 12.84 16.38 14.47
N VAL A 143 12.95 16.86 13.22
CA VAL A 143 11.98 16.64 12.14
C VAL A 143 12.54 15.65 11.11
N TRP A 144 11.74 14.66 10.72
CA TRP A 144 12.11 13.75 9.63
C TRP A 144 12.03 14.46 8.28
N LYS A 145 13.08 14.32 7.48
CA LYS A 145 13.20 14.92 6.14
C LYS A 145 13.75 13.88 5.16
N ILE A 146 13.50 14.10 3.87
CA ILE A 146 14.07 13.30 2.80
C ILE A 146 15.54 13.68 2.62
N ARG A 147 16.44 12.72 2.79
CA ARG A 147 17.87 12.92 2.52
C ARG A 147 18.16 12.66 1.05
N GLN A 148 17.65 11.56 0.51
CA GLN A 148 17.82 11.22 -0.89
C GLN A 148 16.57 10.53 -1.42
N ILE A 149 16.09 10.96 -2.59
CA ILE A 149 15.29 10.10 -3.47
C ILE A 149 16.20 9.62 -4.58
N HIS A 150 16.25 8.30 -4.78
CA HIS A 150 16.93 7.70 -5.92
C HIS A 150 15.94 6.83 -6.68
N HIS A 151 15.36 7.40 -7.73
CA HIS A 151 14.43 6.70 -8.60
C HIS A 151 15.20 5.95 -9.69
N HIS A 152 15.03 4.64 -9.71
CA HIS A 152 15.53 3.72 -10.73
C HIS A 152 14.41 3.37 -11.70
N PRO A 153 14.35 3.99 -12.90
CA PRO A 153 13.34 3.67 -13.89
C PRO A 153 13.46 2.20 -14.31
N GLN A 154 12.32 1.52 -14.42
CA GLN A 154 12.27 0.11 -14.81
C GLN A 154 11.47 -0.11 -16.10
N PHE A 155 10.35 0.59 -16.25
CA PHE A 155 9.53 0.53 -17.46
C PHE A 155 8.90 1.88 -17.81
N ALA A 156 8.60 2.07 -19.08
CA ALA A 156 7.82 3.20 -19.57
C ALA A 156 7.21 2.89 -20.94
N GLY A 157 6.15 3.61 -21.30
CA GLY A 157 5.61 3.60 -22.65
C GLY A 157 4.29 4.34 -22.78
N GLU A 158 3.92 4.62 -24.02
CA GLU A 158 2.66 5.28 -24.36
C GLU A 158 1.48 4.33 -24.13
N HIS A 159 0.35 4.87 -23.68
CA HIS A 159 -0.81 4.08 -23.29
C HIS A 159 -1.33 3.17 -24.39
N ARG A 160 -1.30 3.63 -25.65
CA ARG A 160 -1.86 2.88 -26.77
C ARG A 160 -1.04 1.64 -27.09
N GLU A 161 0.27 1.74 -26.98
CA GLU A 161 1.23 0.67 -27.27
C GLU A 161 1.49 -0.21 -26.04
N GLY A 162 1.30 0.34 -24.84
CA GLY A 162 1.74 -0.24 -23.59
C GLY A 162 3.16 0.17 -23.24
N TRP A 163 3.65 -0.40 -22.15
CA TRP A 163 5.00 -0.14 -21.65
C TRP A 163 5.95 -1.29 -21.91
N HIS A 164 7.23 -0.95 -22.02
CA HIS A 164 8.33 -1.88 -22.10
C HIS A 164 9.36 -1.55 -21.02
N SER A 165 10.28 -2.48 -20.78
CA SER A 165 11.42 -2.17 -19.91
C SER A 165 12.26 -1.03 -20.51
N VAL A 166 12.72 -0.10 -19.67
CA VAL A 166 13.47 1.09 -20.16
C VAL A 166 14.85 0.74 -20.75
N ASN A 167 15.35 -0.45 -20.44
CA ASN A 167 16.61 -1.00 -20.93
C ASN A 167 16.41 -2.46 -21.34
N GLU A 168 17.25 -2.96 -22.25
CA GLU A 168 17.27 -4.38 -22.65
C GLU A 168 17.52 -5.28 -21.45
N ALA A 169 18.45 -4.88 -20.57
CA ALA A 169 18.70 -5.52 -19.30
C ALA A 169 18.55 -4.49 -18.17
N VAL A 170 17.45 -4.56 -17.44
CA VAL A 170 17.22 -3.65 -16.30
C VAL A 170 18.11 -4.10 -15.13
N PRO A 171 18.93 -3.24 -14.53
CA PRO A 171 19.76 -3.64 -13.40
C PRO A 171 18.90 -3.97 -12.16
N LEU A 172 19.39 -4.89 -11.33
CA LEU A 172 18.82 -5.10 -9.99
C LEU A 172 19.12 -3.87 -9.13
N VAL A 173 18.12 -3.40 -8.39
CA VAL A 173 18.29 -2.34 -7.40
C VAL A 173 18.65 -2.99 -6.06
N PRO A 174 19.86 -2.76 -5.49
CA PRO A 174 20.30 -3.45 -4.28
C PRO A 174 19.37 -3.21 -3.09
N PHE A 175 18.98 -4.29 -2.40
CA PHE A 175 18.17 -4.24 -1.19
C PHE A 175 18.91 -3.54 -0.06
N HIS A 176 18.24 -2.63 0.65
CA HIS A 176 18.77 -2.06 1.89
C HIS A 176 18.47 -2.89 3.14
N PHE A 177 17.76 -4.00 2.98
CA PHE A 177 17.26 -4.86 4.04
C PHE A 177 17.53 -6.33 3.73
N THR A 178 17.68 -7.09 4.80
CA THR A 178 17.62 -8.56 4.83
C THR A 178 16.22 -9.04 5.21
N PRO A 179 15.88 -10.34 5.05
CA PRO A 179 14.62 -10.90 5.55
C PRO A 179 14.37 -10.60 7.04
N ASP A 180 15.41 -10.70 7.86
CA ASP A 180 15.34 -10.38 9.29
C ASP A 180 15.01 -8.89 9.52
N GLU A 181 15.68 -7.99 8.80
CA GLU A 181 15.45 -6.54 8.93
C GLU A 181 14.07 -6.11 8.40
N ALA A 182 13.49 -6.85 7.45
CA ALA A 182 12.11 -6.65 7.03
C ALA A 182 11.13 -6.94 8.19
N GLY A 183 11.39 -7.98 8.98
CA GLY A 183 10.57 -8.37 10.13
C GLY A 183 10.82 -7.54 11.41
N THR A 184 12.04 -7.08 11.65
CA THR A 184 12.33 -6.24 12.83
C THR A 184 12.00 -4.78 12.59
N ILE A 185 12.04 -4.31 11.34
CA ILE A 185 11.95 -2.90 10.89
C ILE A 185 13.11 -2.03 11.40
N ILE A 186 13.65 -2.34 12.56
CA ILE A 186 14.77 -1.65 13.19
C ILE A 186 16.06 -2.37 12.81
N ARG A 187 16.98 -1.65 12.17
CA ARG A 187 18.33 -2.16 11.83
C ARG A 187 19.22 -2.22 13.05
N LYS A 188 19.95 -3.33 13.21
CA LYS A 188 20.95 -3.52 14.27
C LYS A 188 22.02 -2.43 14.18
N GLY A 189 22.36 -1.82 15.30
CA GLY A 189 23.34 -0.74 15.38
C GLY A 189 23.53 -0.23 16.80
N ASN A 190 24.38 0.78 16.98
CA ASN A 190 24.55 1.42 18.29
C ASN A 190 23.23 2.11 18.68
N ALA A 191 22.59 1.61 19.73
CA ALA A 191 21.42 2.27 20.31
C ALA A 191 21.79 3.71 20.68
N ALA A 192 20.90 4.65 20.40
CA ALA A 192 21.08 6.01 20.90
C ALA A 192 21.16 5.99 22.43
N GLY A 193 21.94 6.92 22.98
CA GLY A 193 21.85 7.23 24.40
C GLY A 193 20.42 7.62 24.73
N ALA A 194 19.86 7.04 25.80
CA ALA A 194 18.54 7.36 26.31
C ALA A 194 18.38 8.89 26.43
N GLY A 195 17.51 9.47 25.60
CA GLY A 195 16.99 10.82 25.86
C GLY A 195 16.24 10.83 27.20
N GLN A 196 15.95 12.03 27.71
CA GLN A 196 15.11 12.14 28.90
C GLN A 196 13.77 11.45 28.63
N ALA A 197 13.35 10.56 29.53
CA ALA A 197 12.09 9.85 29.37
C ALA A 197 10.94 10.89 29.39
N PRO A 198 10.08 10.95 28.35
CA PRO A 198 8.88 11.76 28.38
C PRO A 198 7.97 11.27 29.50
N GLU A 199 7.08 12.16 29.96
CA GLU A 199 6.12 11.83 30.99
C GLU A 199 5.20 10.67 30.52
N PRO A 200 4.75 9.77 31.42
CA PRO A 200 3.90 8.63 31.05
C PRO A 200 2.60 9.03 30.32
N THR A 201 2.04 10.20 30.65
CA THR A 201 0.82 10.76 30.03
C THR A 201 1.05 11.20 28.58
N GLU A 202 2.21 11.81 28.30
CA GLU A 202 2.62 12.18 26.94
C GLU A 202 2.82 10.93 26.06
N THR A 203 3.50 9.92 26.60
CA THR A 203 3.71 8.64 25.93
C THR A 203 2.39 7.97 25.58
N ALA A 204 1.45 7.91 26.53
CA ALA A 204 0.13 7.31 26.31
C ALA A 204 -0.67 8.06 25.23
N ALA A 205 -0.58 9.39 25.18
CA ALA A 205 -1.25 10.20 24.17
C ALA A 205 -0.69 9.95 22.76
N ARG A 206 0.65 9.83 22.64
CA ARG A 206 1.32 9.52 21.37
C ARG A 206 1.00 8.12 20.86
N VAL A 207 0.96 7.12 21.76
CA VAL A 207 0.51 5.76 21.41
C VAL A 207 -0.97 5.75 20.99
N ARG A 208 -1.83 6.53 21.65
CA ARG A 208 -3.23 6.71 21.23
C ARG A 208 -3.33 7.28 19.81
N ALA A 209 -2.48 8.25 19.45
CA ALA A 209 -2.45 8.82 18.11
C ALA A 209 -2.02 7.79 17.04
N LEU A 210 -1.03 6.93 17.32
CA LEU A 210 -0.65 5.84 16.41
C LEU A 210 -1.81 4.85 16.19
N ARG A 211 -2.49 4.45 17.27
CA ARG A 211 -3.67 3.57 17.20
C ARG A 211 -4.82 4.20 16.39
N ALA A 212 -5.06 5.49 16.60
CA ALA A 212 -6.04 6.26 15.83
C ALA A 212 -5.70 6.25 14.33
N GLU A 213 -4.43 6.51 13.99
CA GLU A 213 -3.95 6.45 12.62
C GLU A 213 -4.16 5.06 11.99
N THR A 214 -3.81 3.98 12.69
CA THR A 214 -4.04 2.60 12.23
C THR A 214 -5.52 2.32 12.01
N ALA A 215 -6.40 2.69 12.95
CA ALA A 215 -7.85 2.47 12.82
C ALA A 215 -8.42 3.20 11.60
N VAL A 216 -7.99 4.44 11.35
CA VAL A 216 -8.41 5.25 10.21
C VAL A 216 -7.90 4.66 8.89
N ARG A 217 -6.64 4.20 8.82
CA ARG A 217 -6.08 3.50 7.64
C ARG A 217 -6.84 2.20 7.35
N ASN A 218 -7.20 1.45 8.38
CA ASN A 218 -8.02 0.24 8.24
C ASN A 218 -9.44 0.56 7.74
N LEU A 219 -10.08 1.63 8.21
CA LEU A 219 -11.40 2.03 7.71
C LEU A 219 -11.36 2.42 6.23
N LEU A 220 -10.37 3.22 5.82
CA LEU A 220 -10.17 3.55 4.42
C LEU A 220 -9.92 2.29 3.58
N SER A 221 -9.07 1.38 4.07
CA SER A 221 -8.79 0.13 3.37
C SER A 221 -10.03 -0.77 3.28
N ALA A 222 -10.84 -0.84 4.34
CA ALA A 222 -12.10 -1.59 4.34
C ALA A 222 -13.08 -1.02 3.31
N TYR A 223 -13.20 0.31 3.21
CA TYR A 223 -14.03 0.96 2.19
C TYR A 223 -13.68 0.45 0.79
N GLY A 224 -12.40 0.52 0.40
CA GLY A 224 -11.99 0.06 -0.93
C GLY A 224 -12.12 -1.46 -1.11
N HIS A 225 -11.90 -2.28 -0.08
CA HIS A 225 -12.11 -3.75 -0.19
C HIS A 225 -13.59 -4.12 -0.35
N TYR A 226 -14.49 -3.37 0.27
CA TYR A 226 -15.94 -3.55 0.14
C TYR A 226 -16.47 -3.03 -1.20
N ALA A 227 -15.88 -1.94 -1.70
CA ALA A 227 -16.20 -1.38 -3.01
C ALA A 227 -15.98 -2.41 -4.13
N ASP A 228 -14.83 -3.10 -4.15
CA ASP A 228 -14.50 -4.15 -5.14
C ASP A 228 -15.59 -5.22 -5.30
N ARG A 229 -16.30 -5.50 -4.21
CA ARG A 229 -17.32 -6.55 -4.13
C ARG A 229 -18.74 -5.99 -4.16
N LYS A 230 -18.89 -4.66 -4.26
CA LYS A 230 -20.15 -3.92 -4.17
C LYS A 230 -20.95 -4.25 -2.92
N LEU A 231 -20.26 -4.39 -1.79
CA LEU A 231 -20.87 -4.65 -0.49
C LEU A 231 -21.39 -3.33 0.09
N TRP A 232 -22.44 -2.78 -0.53
CA TRP A 232 -22.97 -1.44 -0.21
C TRP A 232 -23.44 -1.31 1.23
N ASP A 233 -24.03 -2.35 1.79
CA ASP A 233 -24.42 -2.34 3.20
C ASP A 233 -23.19 -2.32 4.12
N ASP A 234 -22.06 -2.93 3.74
CA ASP A 234 -20.82 -2.88 4.52
C ASP A 234 -20.12 -1.53 4.42
N ILE A 235 -20.19 -0.87 3.26
CA ILE A 235 -19.73 0.51 3.11
C ILE A 235 -20.55 1.46 3.98
N VAL A 236 -21.88 1.36 3.91
CA VAL A 236 -22.79 2.23 4.68
C VAL A 236 -22.55 2.09 6.18
N ASP A 237 -22.31 0.88 6.66
CA ASP A 237 -21.95 0.60 8.05
C ASP A 237 -20.68 1.33 8.52
N LEU A 238 -19.76 1.71 7.61
CA LEU A 238 -18.55 2.44 7.98
C LEU A 238 -18.83 3.90 8.38
N PHE A 239 -19.94 4.46 7.92
CA PHE A 239 -20.29 5.87 8.14
C PHE A 239 -20.99 6.07 9.49
N SER A 240 -20.89 7.29 10.01
CA SER A 240 -21.80 7.75 11.05
C SER A 240 -23.23 7.87 10.54
N GLU A 241 -24.18 7.93 11.47
CA GLU A 241 -25.60 8.07 11.16
C GLU A 241 -25.88 9.29 10.26
N ASP A 242 -25.17 10.39 10.48
CA ASP A 242 -25.21 11.66 9.74
C ASP A 242 -24.08 11.81 8.71
N GLY A 243 -23.32 10.75 8.44
CA GLY A 243 -22.14 10.78 7.60
C GLY A 243 -22.48 11.15 6.15
N THR A 244 -21.49 11.67 5.40
CA THR A 244 -21.71 12.09 4.00
C THR A 244 -20.71 11.48 3.03
N LEU A 245 -21.21 11.01 1.89
CA LEU A 245 -20.38 10.59 0.76
C LEU A 245 -20.60 11.53 -0.42
N GLU A 246 -19.52 12.03 -1.00
CA GLU A 246 -19.53 12.83 -2.22
C GLU A 246 -18.67 12.18 -3.30
N ARG A 247 -19.28 11.91 -4.46
CA ARG A 247 -18.62 11.34 -5.64
C ARG A 247 -19.32 11.84 -6.89
N ASP A 248 -18.56 12.12 -7.95
CA ASP A 248 -19.10 12.59 -9.24
C ASP A 248 -20.02 13.81 -9.11
N GLN A 249 -19.64 14.77 -8.25
CA GLN A 249 -20.41 15.98 -7.93
C GLN A 249 -21.80 15.72 -7.30
N GLN A 250 -22.08 14.48 -6.91
CA GLN A 250 -23.27 14.11 -6.15
C GLN A 250 -22.89 13.93 -4.69
N ARG A 251 -23.75 14.40 -3.78
CA ARG A 251 -23.59 14.27 -2.34
C ARG A 251 -24.80 13.55 -1.75
N TRP A 252 -24.52 12.54 -0.95
CA TRP A 252 -25.52 11.77 -0.20
C TRP A 252 -25.26 11.91 1.30
N SER A 253 -26.31 12.13 2.10
CA SER A 253 -26.18 12.36 3.54
C SER A 253 -26.99 11.36 4.35
N GLY A 254 -26.34 10.72 5.31
CA GLY A 254 -26.90 9.66 6.13
C GLY A 254 -27.03 8.32 5.41
N ALA A 255 -27.14 7.25 6.20
CA ALA A 255 -27.04 5.86 5.74
C ALA A 255 -27.99 5.53 4.57
N ALA A 256 -29.25 5.95 4.66
CA ALA A 256 -30.26 5.64 3.64
C ALA A 256 -29.98 6.32 2.29
N GLU A 257 -29.47 7.55 2.30
CA GLU A 257 -29.13 8.26 1.06
C GLU A 257 -27.84 7.73 0.45
N ILE A 258 -26.82 7.46 1.28
CA ILE A 258 -25.56 6.86 0.82
C ILE A 258 -25.86 5.51 0.16
N ARG A 259 -26.66 4.66 0.82
CA ARG A 259 -27.06 3.35 0.29
C ARG A 259 -27.78 3.46 -1.07
N ARG A 260 -28.72 4.40 -1.17
CA ARG A 260 -29.49 4.67 -2.40
C ARG A 260 -28.60 5.24 -3.51
N GLY A 261 -27.66 6.12 -3.16
CA GLY A 261 -26.68 6.69 -4.08
C GLY A 261 -25.80 5.63 -4.70
N LEU A 262 -25.20 4.77 -3.86
CA LEU A 262 -24.38 3.64 -4.31
C LEU A 262 -25.15 2.69 -5.22
N GLU A 263 -26.40 2.33 -4.87
CA GLU A 263 -27.27 1.50 -5.73
C GLU A 263 -27.57 2.17 -7.09
N GLY A 264 -27.75 3.48 -7.09
CA GLY A 264 -28.01 4.27 -8.29
C GLY A 264 -26.81 4.33 -9.22
N CYS A 265 -25.58 4.32 -8.68
CA CYS A 265 -24.36 4.19 -9.46
C CYS A 265 -24.20 2.77 -10.01
N SER A 266 -24.43 1.75 -9.19
CA SER A 266 -24.41 0.35 -9.60
C SER A 266 -25.13 -0.57 -8.60
N PRO A 267 -25.83 -1.63 -9.04
CA PRO A 267 -26.51 -2.54 -8.13
C PRO A 267 -25.57 -3.20 -7.11
N ALA A 268 -26.07 -3.49 -5.91
CA ALA A 268 -25.32 -4.22 -4.90
C ALA A 268 -24.95 -5.65 -5.35
N GLY A 269 -23.77 -6.10 -4.91
CA GLY A 269 -23.19 -7.38 -5.31
C GLY A 269 -22.59 -7.34 -6.71
N LEU A 270 -21.30 -7.64 -6.81
CA LEU A 270 -20.62 -7.72 -8.10
C LEU A 270 -21.30 -8.80 -8.98
N GLN A 271 -21.59 -8.46 -10.24
CA GLN A 271 -22.25 -9.32 -11.21
C GLN A 271 -21.28 -9.88 -12.25
N HIS A 272 -21.60 -11.02 -12.86
CA HIS A 272 -20.77 -11.63 -13.90
C HIS A 272 -20.32 -10.59 -14.95
N GLY A 273 -19.03 -10.63 -15.29
CA GLY A 273 -18.38 -9.70 -16.20
C GLY A 273 -18.03 -8.34 -15.61
N GLU A 274 -18.37 -8.03 -14.35
CA GLU A 274 -17.97 -6.77 -13.72
C GLU A 274 -16.62 -6.86 -13.03
N LEU A 275 -15.78 -5.85 -13.27
CA LEU A 275 -14.63 -5.55 -12.43
C LEU A 275 -14.86 -4.17 -11.81
N HIS A 276 -14.55 -4.01 -10.52
CA HIS A 276 -14.82 -2.76 -9.80
C HIS A 276 -13.74 -2.48 -8.75
N ASP A 277 -12.47 -2.66 -9.08
CA ASP A 277 -11.38 -2.58 -8.12
C ASP A 277 -11.04 -1.13 -7.77
N HIS A 278 -10.98 -0.81 -6.46
CA HIS A 278 -10.78 0.52 -5.89
C HIS A 278 -9.55 0.53 -4.96
N LEU A 279 -8.38 0.89 -5.48
CA LEU A 279 -7.15 0.91 -4.70
C LEU A 279 -7.01 2.24 -3.95
N GLU A 280 -7.14 2.21 -2.62
CA GLU A 280 -6.94 3.35 -1.73
C GLU A 280 -5.46 3.46 -1.33
N LEU A 281 -4.75 4.41 -1.93
CA LEU A 281 -3.30 4.52 -1.92
C LEU A 281 -2.81 5.80 -1.24
N MET A 282 -1.56 5.76 -0.79
CA MET A 282 -0.82 6.89 -0.22
C MET A 282 -1.62 7.71 0.84
N PRO A 283 -2.20 7.06 1.86
CA PRO A 283 -2.95 7.80 2.88
C PRO A 283 -2.01 8.72 3.67
N VAL A 284 -2.42 9.98 3.81
CA VAL A 284 -1.83 10.99 4.70
C VAL A 284 -2.85 11.26 5.80
N VAL A 285 -2.67 10.59 6.94
CA VAL A 285 -3.59 10.69 8.09
C VAL A 285 -3.11 11.76 9.06
N THR A 286 -4.00 12.65 9.48
CA THR A 286 -3.72 13.68 10.50
C THR A 286 -4.74 13.53 11.61
N VAL A 287 -4.30 12.97 12.74
CA VAL A 287 -5.11 12.80 13.94
C VAL A 287 -5.23 14.13 14.68
N THR A 288 -6.42 14.46 15.18
CA THR A 288 -6.64 15.66 15.99
C THR A 288 -5.94 15.54 17.35
N PRO A 289 -5.60 16.66 18.02
CA PRO A 289 -4.83 16.61 19.26
C PRO A 289 -5.49 15.80 20.38
N ASP A 290 -6.83 15.75 20.44
CA ASP A 290 -7.58 14.93 21.40
C ASP A 290 -7.52 13.42 21.13
N GLY A 291 -7.01 13.01 19.97
CA GLY A 291 -6.95 11.62 19.52
C GLY A 291 -8.31 11.01 19.14
N ALA A 292 -9.36 11.81 19.06
CA ALA A 292 -10.74 11.36 18.81
C ALA A 292 -11.27 11.73 17.42
N GLY A 293 -10.53 12.53 16.66
CA GLY A 293 -10.82 12.87 15.27
C GLY A 293 -9.62 12.62 14.37
N ALA A 294 -9.86 12.48 13.07
CA ALA A 294 -8.79 12.44 12.08
C ALA A 294 -9.26 12.97 10.74
N ARG A 295 -8.32 13.51 9.96
CA ARG A 295 -8.51 13.82 8.55
C ARG A 295 -7.57 12.97 7.72
N VAL A 296 -8.01 12.57 6.54
CA VAL A 296 -7.23 11.78 5.58
C VAL A 296 -7.25 12.47 4.24
N ARG A 297 -6.10 12.43 3.56
CA ARG A 297 -6.06 12.53 2.10
C ARG A 297 -5.43 11.27 1.51
N ALA A 298 -6.01 10.71 0.46
CA ALA A 298 -5.53 9.54 -0.25
C ALA A 298 -5.71 9.70 -1.77
N MET A 299 -5.04 8.85 -2.54
CA MET A 299 -5.26 8.68 -3.97
C MET A 299 -6.01 7.39 -4.19
N GLU A 300 -7.10 7.43 -4.95
CA GLU A 300 -7.83 6.24 -5.36
C GLU A 300 -7.48 5.93 -6.81
N LEU A 301 -6.93 4.74 -7.08
CA LEU A 301 -6.78 4.19 -8.42
C LEU A 301 -7.89 3.16 -8.65
N GLN A 302 -8.73 3.37 -9.65
CA GLN A 302 -9.81 2.45 -10.00
C GLN A 302 -9.55 1.74 -11.32
N LEU A 303 -9.87 0.45 -11.34
CA LEU A 303 -9.98 -0.37 -12.54
C LEU A 303 -11.42 -0.89 -12.60
N SER A 304 -12.20 -0.34 -13.53
CA SER A 304 -13.60 -0.75 -13.72
C SER A 304 -13.82 -1.36 -15.09
N ALA A 305 -14.70 -2.35 -15.19
CA ALA A 305 -15.13 -2.90 -16.47
C ALA A 305 -16.50 -3.54 -16.44
N ARG A 306 -17.04 -3.66 -17.65
CA ARG A 306 -17.96 -4.73 -18.04
C ARG A 306 -17.31 -5.52 -19.17
N HIS A 307 -17.13 -6.82 -18.97
CA HIS A 307 -16.51 -7.74 -19.93
C HIS A 307 -17.23 -7.68 -21.28
N GLY A 308 -16.45 -7.58 -22.36
CA GLY A 308 -16.97 -7.41 -23.72
C GLY A 308 -17.51 -6.01 -24.05
N GLU A 309 -17.61 -5.10 -23.08
CA GLU A 309 -18.22 -3.77 -23.27
C GLU A 309 -17.23 -2.62 -23.05
N PHE A 310 -16.65 -2.48 -21.86
CA PHE A 310 -15.73 -1.38 -21.55
C PHE A 310 -14.71 -1.74 -20.45
N ALA A 311 -13.57 -1.07 -20.47
CA ALA A 311 -12.59 -1.02 -19.38
C ALA A 311 -12.14 0.43 -19.17
N ARG A 312 -12.06 0.88 -17.91
CA ARG A 312 -11.70 2.26 -17.58
C ARG A 312 -10.74 2.36 -16.41
N TRP A 313 -9.74 3.20 -16.60
CA TRP A 313 -8.89 3.72 -15.55
C TRP A 313 -9.54 4.96 -14.96
N SER A 314 -9.56 5.07 -13.63
CA SER A 314 -9.82 6.34 -12.97
C SER A 314 -8.81 6.59 -11.87
N VAL A 315 -8.46 7.87 -11.68
CA VAL A 315 -7.74 8.33 -10.50
C VAL A 315 -8.59 9.40 -9.84
N SER A 316 -8.76 9.32 -8.53
CA SER A 316 -9.43 10.34 -7.72
C SER A 316 -8.58 10.74 -6.52
N VAL A 317 -8.69 12.00 -6.11
CA VAL A 317 -8.22 12.43 -4.78
C VAL A 317 -9.36 12.22 -3.80
N CYS A 318 -9.12 11.43 -2.77
CA CYS A 318 -10.05 11.24 -1.66
C CYS A 318 -9.62 12.11 -0.48
N ASP A 319 -10.51 12.99 0.00
CA ASP A 319 -10.36 13.64 1.30
C ASP A 319 -11.47 13.15 2.23
N GLY A 320 -11.12 12.78 3.47
CA GLY A 320 -12.07 12.22 4.43
C GLY A 320 -11.90 12.73 5.84
N GLU A 321 -12.99 12.74 6.60
CA GLU A 321 -13.01 13.04 8.03
C GLU A 321 -13.56 11.84 8.81
N PHE A 322 -12.90 11.55 9.93
CA PHE A 322 -13.16 10.38 10.76
C PHE A 322 -13.25 10.81 12.22
N TYR A 323 -13.98 10.05 13.02
CA TYR A 323 -14.01 10.26 14.46
C TYR A 323 -14.22 8.95 15.20
N GLU A 324 -13.80 8.96 16.45
CA GLU A 324 -13.97 7.88 17.40
C GLU A 324 -15.17 8.17 18.29
N ALA A 325 -16.07 7.19 18.44
CA ALA A 325 -17.13 7.20 19.43
C ALA A 325 -17.42 5.77 19.91
N ASP A 326 -17.59 5.61 21.21
CA ASP A 326 -17.91 4.33 21.86
C ASP A 326 -16.87 3.22 21.60
N GLY A 327 -15.59 3.58 21.54
CA GLY A 327 -14.47 2.68 21.27
C GLY A 327 -14.31 2.32 19.78
N ARG A 328 -15.05 2.96 18.87
CA ARG A 328 -15.07 2.63 17.44
C ARG A 328 -14.90 3.87 16.57
N TRP A 329 -14.00 3.76 15.60
CA TRP A 329 -13.84 4.78 14.58
C TRP A 329 -14.92 4.65 13.51
N ARG A 330 -15.40 5.79 13.01
CA ARG A 330 -16.39 5.90 11.93
C ARG A 330 -16.00 6.98 10.94
N ILE A 331 -16.51 6.84 9.72
CA ILE A 331 -16.38 7.83 8.65
C ILE A 331 -17.45 8.90 8.86
N ARG A 332 -17.04 10.16 9.05
CA ARG A 332 -17.95 11.31 9.05
C ARG A 332 -18.18 11.81 7.63
N SER A 333 -17.13 11.91 6.83
CA SER A 333 -17.27 12.32 5.44
C SER A 333 -16.19 11.72 4.56
N MET A 334 -16.54 11.47 3.30
CA MET A 334 -15.60 11.16 2.22
C MET A 334 -15.98 11.94 0.98
N VAL A 335 -15.00 12.57 0.34
CA VAL A 335 -15.16 13.34 -0.88
C VAL A 335 -14.15 12.85 -1.90
N PHE A 336 -14.64 12.26 -2.99
CA PHE A 336 -13.84 11.81 -4.11
C PHE A 336 -13.88 12.84 -5.24
N ARG A 337 -12.73 13.40 -5.56
CA ARG A 337 -12.54 14.34 -6.66
C ARG A 337 -11.79 13.67 -7.80
N THR A 338 -12.50 13.38 -8.88
CA THR A 338 -11.94 12.75 -10.08
C THR A 338 -10.81 13.59 -10.64
N ARG A 339 -9.63 12.98 -10.75
CA ARG A 339 -8.41 13.54 -11.34
C ARG A 339 -8.23 13.07 -12.78
N LEU A 340 -8.55 11.82 -13.05
CA LEU A 340 -8.50 11.18 -14.36
C LEU A 340 -9.69 10.22 -14.52
N LEU A 341 -10.29 10.20 -15.70
CA LEU A 341 -11.18 9.13 -16.14
C LEU A 341 -10.87 8.85 -17.61
N ALA A 342 -10.42 7.63 -17.91
CA ALA A 342 -9.97 7.26 -19.25
C ALA A 342 -10.46 5.87 -19.63
N ASP A 343 -11.02 5.75 -20.82
CA ASP A 343 -11.27 4.47 -21.44
C ASP A 343 -9.95 3.82 -21.82
N HIS A 344 -9.77 2.54 -21.49
CA HIS A 344 -8.52 1.86 -21.69
C HIS A 344 -8.14 1.67 -23.16
N ALA A 345 -9.10 1.58 -24.09
CA ALA A 345 -8.76 1.44 -25.50
C ALA A 345 -8.17 2.73 -26.09
N HIS A 346 -8.46 3.88 -25.47
CA HIS A 346 -8.08 5.20 -25.97
C HIS A 346 -7.00 5.87 -25.13
N GLY A 347 -6.89 5.50 -23.86
CA GLY A 347 -6.04 6.18 -22.89
C GLY A 347 -6.49 7.61 -22.63
N TRP A 348 -5.52 8.47 -22.28
CA TRP A 348 -5.79 9.85 -21.89
C TRP A 348 -5.02 10.89 -22.72
N MET A 349 -4.48 10.52 -23.88
CA MET A 349 -3.75 11.49 -24.73
C MET A 349 -4.73 12.51 -25.33
N ASN A 350 -5.91 12.06 -25.76
CA ASN A 350 -6.90 12.86 -26.46
C ASN A 350 -8.27 12.69 -25.80
N LEU A 351 -8.38 13.05 -24.52
CA LEU A 351 -9.69 13.04 -23.84
C LEU A 351 -10.62 14.09 -24.46
N PRO A 352 -11.94 13.83 -24.53
CA PRO A 352 -12.88 14.78 -25.11
C PRO A 352 -12.95 16.08 -24.30
N ASP A 353 -13.34 17.15 -24.98
CA ASP A 353 -13.57 18.46 -24.35
C ASP A 353 -14.75 18.42 -23.36
N GLU A 354 -15.68 17.49 -23.56
CA GLU A 354 -16.80 17.22 -22.66
C GLU A 354 -16.35 16.21 -21.58
N GLY A 355 -15.92 16.72 -20.42
CA GLY A 355 -15.50 15.90 -19.28
C GLY A 355 -15.71 16.61 -17.93
N PRO A 356 -15.44 15.94 -16.78
CA PRO A 356 -15.56 16.57 -15.48
C PRO A 356 -14.66 17.81 -15.43
N THR A 357 -15.23 18.97 -15.12
CA THR A 357 -14.54 20.27 -15.16
C THR A 357 -13.35 20.37 -14.20
N THR A 358 -13.30 19.49 -13.20
CA THR A 358 -12.23 19.41 -12.21
C THR A 358 -11.17 18.35 -12.53
N ALA A 359 -11.38 17.52 -13.54
CA ALA A 359 -10.48 16.43 -13.92
C ALA A 359 -9.57 16.86 -15.08
N TYR A 360 -8.45 16.17 -15.27
CA TYR A 360 -7.65 16.30 -16.50
C TYR A 360 -8.51 15.95 -17.73
N PRO A 361 -8.46 16.73 -18.82
CA PRO A 361 -7.56 17.86 -19.10
C PRO A 361 -8.16 19.26 -18.77
N HIS A 362 -9.28 19.32 -18.07
CA HIS A 362 -10.07 20.54 -17.82
C HIS A 362 -9.68 21.27 -16.54
N GLY A 363 -9.25 20.51 -15.54
CA GLY A 363 -8.90 20.99 -14.22
C GLY A 363 -7.52 20.54 -13.78
N THR A 364 -6.94 21.32 -12.87
CA THR A 364 -5.74 20.93 -12.13
C THR A 364 -6.13 20.02 -10.97
N ALA A 365 -5.15 19.30 -10.43
CA ALA A 365 -5.33 18.57 -9.19
C ALA A 365 -5.86 19.50 -8.06
N PRO A 366 -6.74 18.99 -7.17
CA PRO A 366 -7.19 19.75 -6.02
C PRO A 366 -6.01 20.17 -5.13
N ALA A 367 -6.06 21.38 -4.58
CA ALA A 367 -5.02 21.88 -3.67
C ALA A 367 -4.81 20.94 -2.48
N VAL A 368 -3.56 20.77 -2.05
CA VAL A 368 -3.21 19.98 -0.86
C VAL A 368 -3.61 20.74 0.40
N THR A 369 -4.37 20.10 1.28
CA THR A 369 -4.98 20.74 2.46
C THR A 369 -4.40 20.27 3.80
N PHE A 370 -3.62 19.18 3.81
CA PHE A 370 -2.94 18.74 5.03
C PHE A 370 -1.70 19.59 5.31
N ALA A 371 -1.27 19.62 6.58
CA ALA A 371 -0.08 20.35 6.99
C ALA A 371 1.21 19.75 6.40
N HIS A 372 2.08 20.61 5.89
CA HIS A 372 3.38 20.21 5.35
C HIS A 372 4.25 19.55 6.44
N PRO A 373 4.71 18.30 6.26
CA PRO A 373 5.32 17.50 7.33
C PRO A 373 6.68 18.02 7.82
N VAL A 374 7.36 18.86 7.03
CA VAL A 374 8.66 19.46 7.39
C VAL A 374 8.56 20.90 7.87
N LEU A 375 7.59 21.67 7.37
CA LEU A 375 7.53 23.12 7.60
C LEU A 375 6.61 23.48 8.77
N HIS A 376 5.62 22.64 9.05
CA HIS A 376 4.71 22.82 10.15
C HIS A 376 5.07 21.87 11.27
N ALA A 377 5.11 22.38 12.50
CA ALA A 377 5.32 21.55 13.68
C ALA A 377 4.21 20.50 13.77
N ALA A 378 4.57 19.26 14.10
CA ALA A 378 3.59 18.28 14.52
C ALA A 378 2.83 18.85 15.72
N VAL A 379 1.50 18.83 15.66
CA VAL A 379 0.69 19.24 16.80
C VAL A 379 0.80 18.15 17.85
N ALA A 380 1.30 18.51 19.03
CA ALA A 380 1.41 17.56 20.13
C ALA A 380 0.01 17.05 20.52
N PRO A 381 -0.17 15.73 20.68
CA PRO A 381 -1.38 15.18 21.28
C PRO A 381 -1.62 15.81 22.67
N LEU A 382 -2.88 16.07 23.00
CA LEU A 382 -3.28 16.46 24.35
C LEU A 382 -2.98 15.32 25.31
N GLU A 383 -2.61 15.66 26.55
CA GLU A 383 -2.30 14.66 27.58
C GLU A 383 -3.46 13.67 27.74
N ALA A 384 -3.14 12.38 27.68
CA ALA A 384 -4.09 11.33 27.94
C ALA A 384 -4.19 11.06 29.45
N ALA A 385 -5.37 10.68 29.93
CA ALA A 385 -5.56 10.16 31.28
C ALA A 385 -4.54 9.05 31.60
N GLY A 386 -4.16 8.90 32.87
CA GLY A 386 -3.12 7.96 33.31
C GLY A 386 -3.40 6.51 32.87
N VAL A 387 -2.82 6.11 31.74
CA VAL A 387 -2.83 4.72 31.25
C VAL A 387 -1.69 3.97 31.94
N ALA A 388 -1.97 2.76 32.43
CA ALA A 388 -0.94 1.94 33.06
C ALA A 388 0.23 1.66 32.09
N PRO A 389 1.51 1.73 32.52
CA PRO A 389 2.65 1.48 31.63
C PRO A 389 2.65 0.10 30.93
N ALA A 390 2.03 -0.92 31.54
CA ALA A 390 1.86 -2.22 30.91
C ALA A 390 0.88 -2.18 29.71
N GLU A 391 -0.19 -1.39 29.82
CA GLU A 391 -1.15 -1.16 28.74
C GLU A 391 -0.49 -0.41 27.58
N VAL A 392 0.29 0.64 27.87
CA VAL A 392 1.05 1.39 26.85
C VAL A 392 2.00 0.46 26.09
N ARG A 393 2.73 -0.43 26.79
CA ARG A 393 3.62 -1.42 26.15
C ARG A 393 2.86 -2.38 25.24
N ARG A 394 1.71 -2.89 25.68
CA ARG A 394 0.87 -3.78 24.87
C ARG A 394 0.39 -3.07 23.60
N GLN A 395 -0.07 -1.83 23.74
CA GLN A 395 -0.51 -1.02 22.61
C GLN A 395 0.63 -0.74 21.62
N MET A 396 1.84 -0.45 22.11
CA MET A 396 3.02 -0.31 21.24
C MET A 396 3.40 -1.60 20.53
N ALA A 397 3.27 -2.76 21.19
CA ALA A 397 3.50 -4.06 20.57
C ALA A 397 2.51 -4.31 19.42
N VAL A 398 1.24 -3.91 19.60
CA VAL A 398 0.22 -3.97 18.55
C VAL A 398 0.59 -3.07 17.37
N GLU A 399 0.95 -1.81 17.59
CA GLU A 399 1.31 -0.91 16.48
C GLU A 399 2.59 -1.36 15.76
N ARG A 400 3.55 -1.95 16.48
CA ARG A 400 4.72 -2.60 15.90
C ARG A 400 4.33 -3.76 14.98
N ALA A 401 3.38 -4.59 15.40
CA ALA A 401 2.88 -5.71 14.59
C ALA A 401 2.25 -5.22 13.29
N VAL A 402 1.49 -4.11 13.34
CA VAL A 402 0.87 -3.50 12.15
C VAL A 402 1.93 -3.11 11.12
N ASP A 403 2.93 -2.34 11.55
CA ASP A 403 4.01 -1.93 10.66
C ASP A 403 4.81 -3.12 10.14
N ALA A 404 5.10 -4.12 11.00
CA ALA A 404 5.91 -5.28 10.64
C ALA A 404 5.20 -6.18 9.61
N ALA A 405 3.90 -6.41 9.79
CA ALA A 405 3.09 -7.18 8.85
C ALA A 405 3.08 -6.54 7.46
N GLU A 406 2.87 -5.23 7.36
CA GLU A 406 2.94 -4.50 6.08
C GLU A 406 4.34 -4.58 5.46
N ASN A 407 5.38 -4.38 6.26
CA ASN A 407 6.77 -4.39 5.81
C ASN A 407 7.21 -5.75 5.25
N LEU A 408 6.85 -6.84 5.96
CA LEU A 408 7.12 -8.22 5.53
C LEU A 408 6.38 -8.57 4.24
N ALA A 409 5.08 -8.23 4.17
CA ALA A 409 4.28 -8.53 3.01
C ALA A 409 4.85 -7.85 1.75
N CYS A 410 5.26 -6.58 1.87
CA CYS A 410 5.90 -5.83 0.79
C CYS A 410 7.30 -6.37 0.44
N ALA A 411 8.11 -6.71 1.44
CA ALA A 411 9.44 -7.30 1.25
C ALA A 411 9.39 -8.60 0.44
N TYR A 412 8.39 -9.45 0.71
CA TYR A 412 8.15 -10.66 -0.07
C TYR A 412 7.93 -10.35 -1.55
N GLY A 413 7.15 -9.30 -1.87
CA GLY A 413 6.94 -8.85 -3.25
C GLY A 413 8.26 -8.52 -3.96
N TYR A 414 9.15 -7.75 -3.34
CA TYR A 414 10.43 -7.42 -3.97
C TYR A 414 11.37 -8.62 -4.15
N PHE A 415 11.40 -9.57 -3.22
CA PHE A 415 12.20 -10.79 -3.42
C PHE A 415 11.62 -11.65 -4.54
N LEU A 416 10.30 -11.67 -4.71
CA LEU A 416 9.61 -12.35 -5.80
C LEU A 416 9.95 -11.71 -7.16
N ASP A 417 9.89 -10.38 -7.25
CA ASP A 417 10.22 -9.61 -8.46
C ASP A 417 11.64 -9.90 -8.98
N GLU A 418 12.58 -10.11 -8.06
CA GLU A 418 14.00 -10.30 -8.36
C GLU A 418 14.47 -11.77 -8.32
N ALA A 419 13.55 -12.73 -8.18
CA ALA A 419 13.85 -14.17 -8.09
C ALA A 419 14.78 -14.59 -6.93
N HIS A 420 14.73 -13.87 -5.81
CA HIS A 420 15.45 -14.18 -4.57
C HIS A 420 14.66 -15.19 -3.72
N TRP A 421 14.61 -16.45 -4.17
CA TRP A 421 13.78 -17.49 -3.55
C TRP A 421 14.21 -17.87 -2.14
N ASP A 422 15.51 -17.83 -1.86
CA ASP A 422 16.01 -18.19 -0.54
C ASP A 422 15.62 -17.13 0.49
N GLU A 423 15.80 -15.85 0.16
CA GLU A 423 15.42 -14.72 1.00
C GLU A 423 13.89 -14.59 1.12
N ALA A 424 13.15 -14.87 0.05
CA ALA A 424 11.68 -14.93 0.11
C ALA A 424 11.19 -16.01 1.09
N ALA A 425 11.83 -17.19 1.10
CA ALA A 425 11.51 -18.24 2.05
C ALA A 425 11.91 -17.87 3.49
N ASP A 426 13.04 -17.18 3.67
CA ASP A 426 13.51 -16.74 5.00
C ASP A 426 12.59 -15.72 5.68
N LEU A 427 11.66 -15.09 4.95
CA LEU A 427 10.61 -14.28 5.54
C LEU A 427 9.57 -15.10 6.33
N PHE A 428 9.42 -16.39 6.04
CA PHE A 428 8.40 -17.25 6.65
C PHE A 428 8.83 -17.75 8.03
N ALA A 429 7.86 -18.00 8.92
CA ALA A 429 8.08 -18.69 10.19
C ALA A 429 8.55 -20.12 9.93
N ALA A 430 9.21 -20.76 10.91
CA ALA A 430 9.70 -22.12 10.74
C ALA A 430 8.57 -23.09 10.33
N GLU A 431 7.42 -22.95 10.97
CA GLU A 431 6.17 -23.68 10.69
C GLU A 431 5.17 -22.87 9.87
N GLY A 432 5.63 -21.86 9.12
CA GLY A 432 4.78 -21.06 8.26
C GLY A 432 4.32 -21.83 7.02
N TRP A 433 3.24 -21.41 6.38
CA TRP A 433 2.71 -22.01 5.16
C TRP A 433 2.55 -20.98 4.04
N LYS A 434 2.59 -21.46 2.80
CA LYS A 434 2.40 -20.65 1.61
C LYS A 434 1.67 -21.43 0.53
N GLU A 435 0.72 -20.79 -0.12
CA GLU A 435 0.22 -21.27 -1.41
C GLU A 435 1.20 -20.95 -2.53
N LEU A 436 1.63 -21.98 -3.25
CA LEU A 436 2.25 -21.80 -4.55
C LEU A 436 1.13 -21.79 -5.58
N SER A 437 0.87 -20.61 -6.16
CA SER A 437 -0.17 -20.36 -7.16
C SER A 437 -0.39 -21.56 -8.08
N TYR A 438 -1.62 -21.94 -8.38
CA TYR A 438 -1.96 -23.08 -9.25
C TYR A 438 -1.59 -24.50 -8.76
N ILE A 439 -0.68 -24.67 -7.80
CA ILE A 439 -0.13 -25.99 -7.42
C ILE A 439 -0.75 -26.50 -6.13
N GLY A 440 -0.60 -25.76 -5.03
CA GLY A 440 -1.02 -26.23 -3.71
C GLY A 440 -0.32 -25.49 -2.57
N THR A 441 -0.57 -25.95 -1.36
CA THR A 441 -0.05 -25.38 -0.12
C THR A 441 1.17 -26.15 0.37
N PHE A 442 2.22 -25.43 0.75
CA PHE A 442 3.46 -25.95 1.30
C PHE A 442 3.64 -25.45 2.73
N ILE A 443 3.86 -26.37 3.67
CA ILE A 443 3.89 -26.11 5.11
C ILE A 443 5.30 -26.36 5.64
N GLY A 444 5.90 -25.32 6.23
CA GLY A 444 7.26 -25.26 6.73
C GLY A 444 8.16 -24.39 5.84
N ARG A 445 9.03 -23.57 6.45
CA ARG A 445 9.95 -22.66 5.74
C ARG A 445 10.73 -23.36 4.62
N GLU A 446 11.30 -24.52 4.90
CA GLU A 446 12.10 -25.26 3.92
C GLU A 446 11.26 -25.89 2.82
N ARG A 447 10.04 -26.34 3.12
CA ARG A 447 9.07 -26.82 2.12
C ARG A 447 8.66 -25.69 1.15
N ILE A 448 8.47 -24.49 1.69
CA ILE A 448 8.21 -23.28 0.90
C ILE A 448 9.41 -22.98 -0.01
N ARG A 449 10.64 -23.01 0.52
CA ARG A 449 11.87 -22.82 -0.26
C ARG A 449 11.98 -23.84 -1.41
N GLU A 450 11.83 -25.12 -1.09
CA GLU A 450 11.90 -26.22 -2.05
C GLU A 450 10.86 -26.06 -3.16
N SER A 451 9.62 -25.71 -2.83
CA SER A 451 8.56 -25.52 -3.82
C SER A 451 8.84 -24.36 -4.79
N MET A 452 9.33 -23.23 -4.29
CA MET A 452 9.70 -22.09 -5.16
C MET A 452 10.88 -22.45 -6.06
N VAL A 453 11.90 -23.11 -5.52
CA VAL A 453 13.05 -23.58 -6.30
C VAL A 453 12.64 -24.63 -7.34
N ALA A 454 11.76 -25.56 -7.00
CA ALA A 454 11.26 -26.57 -7.93
C ALA A 454 10.49 -25.94 -9.10
N ARG A 455 9.66 -24.93 -8.81
CA ARG A 455 8.86 -24.26 -9.84
C ARG A 455 9.68 -23.33 -10.74
N TYR A 456 10.55 -22.51 -10.16
CA TYR A 456 11.19 -21.41 -10.87
C TYR A 456 12.68 -21.67 -11.17
N GLY A 457 13.28 -22.67 -10.52
CA GLY A 457 14.71 -22.97 -10.57
C GLY A 457 15.55 -21.99 -9.76
N ARG A 458 16.82 -22.34 -9.49
CA ARG A 458 17.83 -21.46 -8.85
C ARG A 458 18.46 -20.46 -9.82
N ARG A 459 17.71 -19.96 -10.78
CA ARG A 459 18.22 -19.02 -11.79
C ARG A 459 18.14 -17.60 -11.25
N HIS A 460 19.13 -16.77 -11.59
CA HIS A 460 19.02 -15.33 -11.39
C HIS A 460 17.81 -14.78 -12.12
N ARG A 461 17.29 -13.63 -11.66
CA ARG A 461 16.23 -12.89 -12.35
C ARG A 461 16.52 -12.78 -13.85
N ASN A 462 15.49 -12.92 -14.68
CA ASN A 462 15.59 -12.51 -16.08
C ASN A 462 15.66 -10.98 -16.16
N PRO A 463 16.76 -10.36 -16.62
CA PRO A 463 16.85 -8.91 -16.62
C PRO A 463 15.97 -8.23 -17.67
N ARG A 464 15.46 -9.00 -18.65
CA ARG A 464 14.62 -8.53 -19.77
C ARG A 464 13.11 -8.60 -19.48
N PHE A 465 12.71 -9.15 -18.34
CA PHE A 465 11.30 -9.28 -17.95
C PHE A 465 11.14 -9.06 -16.45
N LEU A 466 10.25 -8.15 -16.09
CA LEU A 466 9.98 -7.69 -14.74
C LEU A 466 8.53 -8.03 -14.38
N PRO A 467 8.30 -9.07 -13.57
CA PRO A 467 7.00 -9.30 -12.96
C PRO A 467 6.92 -8.55 -11.64
N ILE A 468 6.39 -7.33 -11.64
CA ILE A 468 6.44 -6.40 -10.50
C ILE A 468 5.20 -6.58 -9.63
N HIS A 469 5.33 -7.22 -8.46
CA HIS A 469 4.23 -7.58 -7.56
C HIS A 469 4.00 -6.48 -6.53
N GLN A 470 3.18 -5.48 -6.87
CA GLN A 470 2.89 -4.38 -5.96
C GLN A 470 1.79 -4.80 -4.97
N LYS A 471 2.10 -4.82 -3.68
CA LYS A 471 1.14 -5.09 -2.60
C LYS A 471 0.71 -3.78 -1.97
N THR A 472 -0.60 -3.58 -1.86
CA THR A 472 -1.20 -2.26 -1.60
C THR A 472 -2.39 -2.36 -0.67
N GLN A 473 -2.80 -1.21 -0.12
CA GLN A 473 -4.02 -1.05 0.67
C GLN A 473 -4.14 -2.09 1.81
N PRO A 474 -3.21 -2.07 2.77
CA PRO A 474 -3.22 -3.02 3.88
C PRO A 474 -4.42 -2.75 4.81
N TYR A 475 -5.19 -3.80 5.09
CA TYR A 475 -6.01 -3.86 6.31
C TYR A 475 -5.33 -4.83 7.28
N VAL A 476 -5.00 -4.38 8.49
CA VAL A 476 -4.30 -5.21 9.48
C VAL A 476 -5.10 -5.37 10.76
N SER A 477 -5.31 -6.62 11.18
CA SER A 477 -5.79 -6.95 12.52
C SER A 477 -4.68 -7.61 13.33
N VAL A 478 -4.61 -7.32 14.63
CA VAL A 478 -3.56 -7.84 15.51
C VAL A 478 -4.21 -8.51 16.72
N SER A 479 -3.67 -9.65 17.13
CA SER A 479 -4.13 -10.34 18.34
C SER A 479 -3.94 -9.47 19.59
N PRO A 480 -4.78 -9.63 20.63
CA PRO A 480 -4.69 -8.79 21.83
C PRO A 480 -3.34 -8.82 22.56
N ASP A 481 -2.59 -9.92 22.41
CA ASP A 481 -1.24 -10.08 22.98
C ASP A 481 -0.13 -9.40 22.14
N GLY A 482 -0.45 -8.91 20.94
CA GLY A 482 0.50 -8.27 20.03
C GLY A 482 1.50 -9.25 19.39
N MET A 483 1.21 -10.57 19.39
CA MET A 483 2.14 -11.61 18.90
C MET A 483 1.78 -12.18 17.53
N ARG A 484 0.56 -11.92 17.04
CA ARG A 484 0.06 -12.35 15.74
C ARG A 484 -0.65 -11.20 15.04
N ALA A 485 -0.54 -11.15 13.73
CA ALA A 485 -1.28 -10.23 12.89
C ALA A 485 -1.84 -10.97 11.67
N GLN A 486 -2.99 -10.51 11.18
CA GLN A 486 -3.52 -10.90 9.87
C GLN A 486 -3.59 -9.64 9.02
N ILE A 487 -3.17 -9.73 7.77
CA ILE A 487 -3.10 -8.60 6.85
C ILE A 487 -3.73 -8.98 5.51
N ARG A 488 -4.64 -8.15 5.05
CA ARG A 488 -5.24 -8.22 3.72
C ARG A 488 -4.62 -7.15 2.84
N LEU A 489 -4.18 -7.51 1.65
CA LEU A 489 -3.60 -6.58 0.66
C LEU A 489 -4.19 -6.83 -0.72
N LYS A 490 -4.32 -5.76 -1.51
CA LYS A 490 -4.55 -5.90 -2.96
C LYS A 490 -3.22 -6.04 -3.67
N MET A 491 -3.19 -6.90 -4.69
CA MET A 491 -2.07 -7.04 -5.62
C MET A 491 -2.42 -6.31 -6.91
N LEU A 492 -1.60 -5.33 -7.26
CA LEU A 492 -1.50 -4.81 -8.62
C LEU A 492 -0.15 -5.26 -9.17
N GLN A 493 -0.13 -6.32 -9.95
CA GLN A 493 1.09 -6.76 -10.60
C GLN A 493 1.16 -6.16 -12.00
N VAL A 494 2.29 -5.52 -12.29
CA VAL A 494 2.62 -4.98 -13.61
C VAL A 494 3.77 -5.79 -14.20
N ASN A 495 3.53 -6.40 -15.36
CA ASN A 495 4.57 -7.10 -16.09
C ASN A 495 5.13 -6.19 -17.19
N ALA A 496 6.45 -6.09 -17.26
CA ALA A 496 7.14 -5.31 -18.29
C ALA A 496 8.29 -6.13 -18.88
N GLY A 497 8.40 -6.21 -20.21
CA GLY A 497 9.53 -6.84 -20.87
C GLY A 497 10.10 -5.98 -21.99
N TRP A 498 11.35 -6.27 -22.39
CA TRP A 498 11.99 -5.58 -23.51
C TRP A 498 11.36 -5.96 -24.86
N ASP A 499 11.05 -7.25 -25.01
CA ASP A 499 10.52 -7.88 -26.21
C ASP A 499 9.20 -8.62 -25.94
N ARG A 500 8.51 -8.22 -24.86
CA ARG A 500 7.23 -8.78 -24.43
C ARG A 500 6.23 -7.67 -24.16
N ASP A 501 4.99 -7.94 -24.54
CA ASP A 501 3.88 -7.04 -24.28
C ASP A 501 3.62 -6.91 -22.78
N ALA A 502 3.17 -5.71 -22.38
CA ALA A 502 2.73 -5.42 -21.03
C ALA A 502 1.50 -6.28 -20.64
N SER A 503 1.39 -6.58 -19.36
CA SER A 503 0.18 -7.16 -18.78
C SER A 503 0.00 -6.73 -17.33
N THR A 504 -1.24 -6.80 -16.86
CA THR A 504 -1.63 -6.51 -15.50
C THR A 504 -2.25 -7.76 -14.88
N VAL A 505 -1.89 -8.06 -13.63
CA VAL A 505 -2.52 -9.12 -12.84
C VAL A 505 -3.07 -8.52 -11.56
N LEU A 506 -4.33 -8.80 -11.28
CA LEU A 506 -5.04 -8.36 -10.10
C LEU A 506 -5.24 -9.55 -9.16
N GLY A 507 -5.12 -9.30 -7.86
CA GLY A 507 -5.31 -10.33 -6.85
C GLY A 507 -5.50 -9.74 -5.46
N VAL A 508 -5.81 -10.61 -4.51
CA VAL A 508 -5.91 -10.27 -3.10
C VAL A 508 -5.10 -11.27 -2.30
N TYR A 509 -4.20 -10.75 -1.47
CA TYR A 509 -3.51 -11.53 -0.46
C TYR A 509 -4.29 -11.50 0.85
N GLU A 510 -4.39 -12.65 1.49
CA GLU A 510 -4.70 -12.78 2.91
C GLU A 510 -3.52 -13.45 3.58
N GLU A 511 -2.83 -12.72 4.45
CA GLU A 511 -1.59 -13.18 5.07
C GLU A 511 -1.69 -13.17 6.59
N GLN A 512 -0.84 -13.97 7.20
CA GLN A 512 -0.71 -14.12 8.64
C GLN A 512 0.75 -13.86 8.99
N ALA A 513 1.00 -13.07 10.03
CA ALA A 513 2.32 -12.78 10.55
C ALA A 513 2.40 -13.14 12.04
N VAL A 514 3.55 -13.63 12.47
CA VAL A 514 3.81 -14.08 13.85
C VAL A 514 5.16 -13.56 14.33
N LEU A 515 5.25 -13.20 15.61
CA LEU A 515 6.53 -12.90 16.25
C LEU A 515 7.23 -14.19 16.66
N GLU A 516 8.31 -14.55 15.97
CA GLU A 516 9.13 -15.74 16.19
C GLU A 516 10.56 -15.30 16.56
N ASP A 517 11.05 -15.68 17.74
CA ASP A 517 12.40 -15.34 18.22
C ASP A 517 12.75 -13.84 18.17
N GLY A 518 11.75 -12.99 18.42
CA GLY A 518 11.91 -11.53 18.41
C GLY A 518 11.94 -10.90 17.01
N ILE A 519 11.66 -11.67 15.96
CA ILE A 519 11.55 -11.21 14.57
C ILE A 519 10.15 -11.55 14.05
N TRP A 520 9.45 -10.58 13.46
CA TRP A 520 8.20 -10.91 12.78
C TRP A 520 8.49 -11.73 11.53
N ARG A 521 7.69 -12.77 11.31
CA ARG A 521 7.76 -13.67 10.16
C ARG A 521 6.37 -13.88 9.58
N ILE A 522 6.31 -14.21 8.30
CA ILE A 522 5.06 -14.63 7.65
C ILE A 522 4.72 -16.05 8.12
N HIS A 523 3.60 -16.22 8.79
CA HIS A 523 3.08 -17.54 9.17
C HIS A 523 2.22 -18.17 8.08
N GLY A 524 1.48 -17.38 7.32
CA GLY A 524 0.53 -17.89 6.32
C GLY A 524 0.40 -16.93 5.17
N MET A 525 0.34 -17.43 3.95
CA MET A 525 0.16 -16.60 2.77
C MET A 525 -0.63 -17.36 1.71
N ASP A 526 -1.79 -16.80 1.35
CA ASP A 526 -2.53 -17.17 0.16
C ASP A 526 -2.74 -15.97 -0.76
N LEU A 527 -3.01 -16.26 -2.03
CA LEU A 527 -3.25 -15.28 -3.08
C LEU A 527 -4.44 -15.73 -3.91
N GLU A 528 -5.52 -14.96 -3.84
CA GLU A 528 -6.66 -15.11 -4.72
C GLU A 528 -6.48 -14.21 -5.93
N TYR A 529 -6.27 -14.79 -7.12
CA TYR A 529 -6.26 -14.02 -8.36
C TYR A 529 -7.67 -13.53 -8.70
N ILE A 530 -7.77 -12.30 -9.20
CA ILE A 530 -9.01 -11.69 -9.68
C ILE A 530 -9.03 -11.68 -11.21
N ALA A 531 -8.01 -11.11 -11.85
CA ALA A 531 -7.94 -10.99 -13.30
C ALA A 531 -6.49 -11.06 -13.79
N VAL A 532 -6.29 -11.60 -15.00
CA VAL A 532 -5.03 -11.53 -15.76
C VAL A 532 -5.38 -10.92 -17.10
N ALA A 533 -4.80 -9.77 -17.41
CA ALA A 533 -5.11 -9.02 -18.63
C ALA A 533 -3.84 -8.61 -19.37
N ASP A 534 -3.78 -8.90 -20.66
CA ASP A 534 -2.81 -8.30 -21.57
C ASP A 534 -3.16 -6.84 -21.79
N TRP A 535 -2.15 -6.04 -22.11
CA TRP A 535 -2.34 -4.61 -22.27
C TRP A 535 -3.17 -4.23 -23.50
N ALA A 536 -3.04 -4.96 -24.61
CA ALA A 536 -3.67 -4.57 -25.87
C ALA A 536 -5.21 -4.71 -25.83
N ARG A 537 -5.72 -5.75 -25.16
CA ARG A 537 -7.15 -5.99 -24.98
C ARG A 537 -7.68 -5.40 -23.68
N GLY A 538 -6.82 -5.27 -22.68
CA GLY A 538 -7.17 -4.91 -21.33
C GLY A 538 -8.12 -5.88 -20.66
N TRP A 539 -8.57 -5.50 -19.47
CA TRP A 539 -9.41 -6.39 -18.67
C TRP A 539 -10.86 -6.49 -19.17
N ALA A 540 -11.32 -5.63 -20.09
CA ALA A 540 -12.62 -5.83 -20.76
C ALA A 540 -12.61 -7.01 -21.72
N GLY A 541 -11.45 -7.32 -22.30
CA GLY A 541 -11.29 -8.35 -23.33
C GLY A 541 -10.67 -9.66 -22.84
N VAL A 542 -10.61 -9.90 -21.53
CA VAL A 542 -10.00 -11.12 -20.95
C VAL A 542 -10.69 -12.34 -21.54
N ALA A 543 -9.93 -13.18 -22.23
CA ALA A 543 -10.43 -14.45 -22.69
C ALA A 543 -10.27 -15.50 -21.57
N PRO A 544 -11.18 -16.49 -21.41
CA PRO A 544 -11.08 -17.47 -20.33
C PRO A 544 -9.71 -18.17 -20.25
N GLU A 545 -9.08 -18.46 -21.39
CA GLU A 545 -7.74 -19.06 -21.47
C GLU A 545 -6.62 -18.18 -20.94
N GLN A 546 -6.81 -16.86 -20.87
CA GLN A 546 -5.81 -15.90 -20.43
C GLN A 546 -5.48 -16.02 -18.95
N SER A 547 -6.45 -16.46 -18.14
CA SER A 547 -6.24 -16.81 -16.73
C SER A 547 -5.21 -17.93 -16.52
N ARG A 548 -4.93 -18.71 -17.57
CA ARG A 548 -3.96 -19.81 -17.56
C ARG A 548 -2.59 -19.45 -18.15
N LEU A 549 -2.39 -18.20 -18.58
CA LEU A 549 -1.16 -17.76 -19.25
C LEU A 549 0.12 -18.09 -18.46
N PHE A 550 0.05 -18.01 -17.13
CA PHE A 550 1.17 -18.27 -16.21
C PHE A 550 1.04 -19.60 -15.45
N ALA A 551 0.01 -20.39 -15.76
CA ALA A 551 -0.27 -21.63 -15.06
C ALA A 551 0.52 -22.80 -15.67
N PRO A 552 1.02 -23.73 -14.85
CA PRO A 552 1.50 -25.02 -15.36
C PRO A 552 0.33 -25.84 -15.92
N THR A 553 0.64 -26.79 -16.80
CA THR A 553 -0.32 -27.79 -17.29
C THR A 553 -0.80 -28.71 -16.15
N GLU A 554 -1.96 -29.36 -16.33
CA GLU A 554 -2.49 -30.30 -15.34
C GLU A 554 -1.50 -31.46 -15.09
N GLU A 555 -0.83 -31.96 -16.11
CA GLU A 555 0.21 -32.99 -15.96
C GLU A 555 1.41 -32.48 -15.16
N GLN A 556 1.82 -31.21 -15.38
CA GLN A 556 2.91 -30.60 -14.60
C GLN A 556 2.52 -30.37 -13.13
N ILE A 557 1.26 -30.02 -12.87
CA ILE A 557 0.74 -29.86 -11.49
C ILE A 557 0.72 -31.24 -10.81
N ALA A 558 0.17 -32.26 -11.46
CA ALA A 558 0.07 -33.61 -10.92
C ALA A 558 1.44 -34.27 -10.68
N ALA A 559 2.44 -33.94 -11.50
CA ALA A 559 3.81 -34.44 -11.37
C ALA A 559 4.75 -33.49 -10.59
N PHE A 560 4.21 -32.45 -9.96
CA PHE A 560 5.03 -31.46 -9.27
C PHE A 560 5.71 -32.05 -8.04
N GLU A 561 7.04 -31.97 -8.00
CA GLU A 561 7.85 -32.40 -6.85
C GLU A 561 8.66 -31.21 -6.29
N PRO A 562 8.64 -30.97 -4.96
CA PRO A 562 7.97 -31.80 -3.97
C PRO A 562 6.43 -31.71 -4.04
N ALA A 563 5.74 -32.82 -3.81
CA ALA A 563 4.27 -32.83 -3.74
C ALA A 563 3.76 -31.84 -2.66
N PRO A 564 2.64 -31.12 -2.88
CA PRO A 564 2.09 -30.18 -1.91
C PRO A 564 1.57 -30.88 -0.64
N ASP A 565 1.60 -30.18 0.50
CA ASP A 565 1.11 -30.71 1.80
C ASP A 565 -0.41 -30.63 1.93
N ALA A 566 -1.02 -29.67 1.24
CA ALA A 566 -2.47 -29.45 1.21
C ALA A 566 -2.89 -28.84 -0.15
N PRO A 567 -4.18 -28.87 -0.52
CA PRO A 567 -4.67 -28.12 -1.67
C PRO A 567 -4.57 -26.61 -1.43
N LEU A 568 -4.81 -25.82 -2.47
CA LEU A 568 -5.09 -24.39 -2.31
C LEU A 568 -6.39 -24.22 -1.51
N ARG A 569 -6.44 -23.22 -0.62
CA ARG A 569 -7.65 -22.75 0.05
C ARG A 569 -8.62 -22.14 -0.94
N GLY A 570 -8.06 -21.40 -1.91
CA GLY A 570 -8.77 -20.56 -2.85
C GLY A 570 -8.90 -21.11 -4.25
N GLN A 571 -9.17 -20.21 -5.20
CA GLN A 571 -9.22 -20.54 -6.62
C GLN A 571 -7.81 -20.75 -7.18
N ALA A 572 -7.65 -21.75 -8.04
CA ALA A 572 -6.38 -21.98 -8.73
C ALA A 572 -6.08 -20.92 -9.80
N PHE A 573 -7.11 -20.35 -10.43
CA PHE A 573 -6.99 -19.44 -11.57
C PHE A 573 -7.83 -18.18 -11.34
N ALA A 574 -7.41 -17.08 -11.96
CA ALA A 574 -8.18 -15.84 -11.99
C ALA A 574 -9.59 -16.11 -12.57
N PRO A 575 -10.67 -15.85 -11.82
CA PRO A 575 -12.00 -16.24 -12.24
C PRO A 575 -12.64 -15.28 -13.25
N PHE A 576 -12.20 -14.01 -13.31
CA PHE A 576 -12.83 -13.01 -14.17
C PHE A 576 -12.90 -13.47 -15.65
N PRO A 577 -14.06 -13.39 -16.33
CA PRO A 577 -15.26 -12.63 -15.97
C PRO A 577 -16.22 -13.30 -14.96
N GLU A 578 -15.96 -14.53 -14.54
CA GLU A 578 -16.71 -15.16 -13.46
C GLU A 578 -16.39 -14.52 -12.10
N ILE A 579 -17.30 -14.73 -11.15
CA ILE A 579 -17.15 -14.24 -9.79
C ILE A 579 -17.11 -15.42 -8.84
N ARG A 580 -16.09 -15.42 -7.99
CA ARG A 580 -15.94 -16.38 -6.90
C ARG A 580 -16.07 -15.68 -5.55
N PRO A 581 -16.50 -16.42 -4.50
CA PRO A 581 -16.47 -15.91 -3.14
C PRO A 581 -15.04 -15.46 -2.79
N LEU A 582 -14.94 -14.35 -2.08
CA LEU A 582 -13.68 -13.85 -1.54
C LEU A 582 -13.88 -13.67 -0.04
N GLY A 583 -13.06 -14.34 0.75
CA GLY A 583 -13.15 -14.24 2.21
C GLY A 583 -12.46 -12.99 2.73
N PHE A 584 -12.77 -12.67 3.98
CA PHE A 584 -12.14 -11.60 4.74
C PHE A 584 -11.72 -12.18 6.09
N HIS A 585 -10.58 -11.73 6.61
CA HIS A 585 -10.13 -12.18 7.92
C HIS A 585 -10.72 -11.36 9.08
N TYR A 586 -11.51 -10.33 8.78
CA TYR A 586 -12.05 -9.36 9.72
C TYR A 586 -13.56 -9.17 9.54
N GLU A 587 -14.23 -8.82 10.63
CA GLU A 587 -15.62 -8.36 10.65
C GLU A 587 -15.70 -6.88 10.28
N ASN A 588 -16.90 -6.40 9.92
CA ASN A 588 -17.11 -4.97 9.69
C ASN A 588 -16.59 -4.15 10.91
N PRO A 589 -15.62 -3.25 10.72
CA PRO A 589 -14.91 -2.61 11.83
C PRO A 589 -15.81 -1.71 12.70
N VAL A 590 -16.93 -1.26 12.16
CA VAL A 590 -17.90 -0.42 12.90
C VAL A 590 -18.98 -1.27 13.55
N THR A 591 -19.62 -2.17 12.81
CA THR A 591 -20.80 -2.89 13.31
C THR A 591 -20.46 -4.26 13.94
N GLY A 592 -19.28 -4.80 13.68
CA GLY A 592 -18.92 -6.18 14.05
C GLY A 592 -19.69 -7.23 13.24
N ARG A 593 -20.33 -6.83 12.13
CA ARG A 593 -21.05 -7.78 11.27
C ARG A 593 -20.04 -8.72 10.59
N PRO A 594 -20.19 -10.05 10.72
CA PRO A 594 -19.29 -10.98 10.06
C PRO A 594 -19.52 -10.99 8.54
N PRO A 595 -18.45 -11.13 7.74
CA PRO A 595 -18.56 -11.34 6.30
C PRO A 595 -19.18 -12.72 6.00
N ALA A 596 -19.65 -12.92 4.78
CA ALA A 596 -20.20 -14.21 4.35
C ALA A 596 -19.19 -15.36 4.45
N LEU A 597 -17.90 -15.07 4.25
CA LEU A 597 -16.78 -15.99 4.43
C LEU A 597 -15.73 -15.32 5.32
N LEU A 598 -15.74 -15.68 6.61
CA LEU A 598 -14.79 -15.19 7.60
C LEU A 598 -13.60 -16.16 7.70
N PHE A 599 -12.40 -15.67 7.45
CA PHE A 599 -11.17 -16.44 7.63
C PHE A 599 -10.65 -16.31 9.05
N SER A 600 -10.30 -17.45 9.63
CA SER A 600 -9.60 -17.55 10.91
C SER A 600 -8.12 -17.88 10.68
N TRP A 601 -7.31 -17.73 11.73
CA TRP A 601 -5.92 -18.17 11.74
C TRP A 601 -5.81 -19.62 11.26
N SER A 602 -4.83 -19.92 10.40
CA SER A 602 -4.68 -21.23 9.75
C SER A 602 -3.23 -21.70 9.85
N ASP A 603 -3.05 -23.01 9.89
CA ASP A 603 -1.76 -23.69 9.81
C ASP A 603 -1.47 -24.24 8.39
N GLY A 604 -2.31 -23.89 7.41
CA GLY A 604 -2.18 -24.30 6.00
C GLY A 604 -2.77 -25.67 5.68
N ARG A 605 -3.36 -26.37 6.66
CA ARG A 605 -3.96 -27.71 6.44
C ARG A 605 -5.40 -27.61 5.97
N PHE A 606 -5.56 -27.24 4.70
CA PHE A 606 -6.88 -27.12 4.09
C PHE A 606 -7.44 -28.47 3.64
N ALA A 607 -8.76 -28.63 3.75
CA ALA A 607 -9.46 -29.75 3.14
C ALA A 607 -9.68 -29.48 1.64
N PRO A 608 -9.75 -30.51 0.78
CA PRO A 608 -10.20 -30.32 -0.60
C PRO A 608 -11.60 -29.69 -0.59
N THR A 609 -11.76 -28.60 -1.33
CA THR A 609 -13.08 -27.99 -1.54
C THR A 609 -13.95 -28.98 -2.33
N PRO A 610 -15.17 -29.32 -1.86
CA PRO A 610 -16.02 -30.33 -2.50
C PRO A 610 -16.49 -29.95 -3.90
#